data_AF-A0A158GYB7-F1
#
_entry.id   AF-A0A158GYB7-F1
#
_cell.length_a   1.000
_cell.length_b   1.000
_cell.length_c   1.000
_cell.angle_alpha   90.00
_cell.angle_beta   90.00
_cell.angle_gamma   90.00
#
_symmetry.space_group_name_H-M   'P 1'
#
loop_
_entity.id
_entity.type
_entity.pdbx_description
1 polymer ?
#
loop_
_entity_poly.entity_id
_entity_poly.type
_entity_poly.pdbx_seq_one_letter_code
_entity_poly.pdbx_strand_id
1 'polypeptide(L)'
;MNTTNRNAIFHLLNQAGRVRGLDWESRVDFGALIPLMDRWYDDYKAFERDDTIACAFREQRLSVKGMDPVWQDSIAFKGADKQMHRFVDPRGMSYALDKGLSGMRLRIDPRNFLPFEGGDSKKLDLGLHDTSSGLMSAQRPISEQQYKKLEAGMDNVTKKLYVFMPLGYQEDQALFQMLNDLGKRVRLERPEFYRLVRFIRARMTRVKLAAEHDMSTNFSLATPVSYKINSAGDTVPKFQFGLLAETGATVRDKEYLNDAGKEALKTKAKWGKPDGKIKTVPFTPELLSARRQAAINYQKLVLDQYSYGEVTIAYRKHEGGFPLFTMFSHDDKGFLVGTVDNDTWVAKNPKEIIPDRPV
;
A
#
# COMPACT_ATOMS: atom_id res chain seq x y z
N MET A 1 2.76 18.45 12.72
CA MET A 1 2.28 18.91 11.40
C MET A 1 1.23 19.99 11.61
N ASN A 2 1.26 21.08 10.82
CA ASN A 2 0.24 22.13 10.87
C ASN A 2 -1.10 21.58 10.33
N THR A 3 -2.12 21.48 11.19
CA THR A 3 -3.42 20.91 10.81
C THR A 3 -4.36 21.92 10.18
N THR A 4 -4.01 23.21 10.17
CA THR A 4 -4.87 24.32 9.72
C THR A 4 -5.26 24.17 8.25
N ASN A 5 -4.28 23.95 7.35
CA ASN A 5 -4.54 23.82 5.91
C ASN A 5 -5.42 22.59 5.61
N ARG A 6 -5.10 21.44 6.24
CA ARG A 6 -5.88 20.21 6.12
C ARG A 6 -7.33 20.41 6.54
N ASN A 7 -7.57 21.04 7.69
CA ASN A 7 -8.91 21.30 8.21
C ASN A 7 -9.70 22.27 7.32
N ALA A 8 -9.03 23.30 6.78
CA ALA A 8 -9.64 24.23 5.83
C ALA A 8 -10.09 23.51 4.55
N ILE A 9 -9.27 22.60 4.01
CA ILE A 9 -9.67 21.80 2.84
C ILE A 9 -10.87 20.90 3.16
N PHE A 10 -10.84 20.18 4.29
CA PHE A 10 -11.99 19.38 4.71
C PHE A 10 -13.26 20.21 4.82
N HIS A 11 -13.16 21.43 5.36
CA HIS A 11 -14.29 22.34 5.47
C HIS A 11 -14.86 22.70 4.08
N LEU A 12 -14.01 23.11 3.14
CA LEU A 12 -14.41 23.44 1.76
C LEU A 12 -15.09 22.25 1.06
N LEU A 13 -14.49 21.06 1.15
CA LEU A 13 -15.04 19.85 0.52
C LEU A 13 -16.37 19.43 1.16
N ASN A 14 -16.49 19.52 2.49
CA ASN A 14 -17.72 19.19 3.21
C ASN A 14 -18.85 20.20 2.95
N GLN A 15 -18.54 21.49 2.81
CA GLN A 15 -19.53 22.49 2.43
C GLN A 15 -20.12 22.19 1.05
N ALA A 16 -19.28 21.80 0.09
CA ALA A 16 -19.73 21.42 -1.24
C ALA A 16 -20.66 20.19 -1.20
N GLY A 17 -20.28 19.15 -0.45
CA GLY A 17 -21.03 17.87 -0.39
C GLY A 17 -22.37 17.87 0.37
N ARG A 18 -22.71 18.94 1.12
CA ARG A 18 -23.93 18.98 1.96
C ARG A 18 -25.23 19.26 1.22
N VAL A 19 -25.20 19.60 -0.07
CA VAL A 19 -26.41 19.93 -0.84
C VAL A 19 -26.83 18.73 -1.70
N ARG A 20 -27.89 18.04 -1.28
CA ARG A 20 -28.42 16.88 -2.02
C ARG A 20 -28.98 17.30 -3.38
N GLY A 21 -28.68 16.53 -4.42
CA GLY A 21 -29.36 16.59 -5.72
C GLY A 21 -28.70 17.44 -6.80
N LEU A 22 -27.51 18.00 -6.57
CA LEU A 22 -26.72 18.72 -7.58
C LEU A 22 -25.28 18.18 -7.61
N ASP A 23 -24.62 18.35 -8.76
CA ASP A 23 -23.19 18.12 -8.99
C ASP A 23 -22.38 18.99 -8.01
N TRP A 24 -22.09 18.47 -6.82
CA TRP A 24 -21.43 19.22 -5.74
C TRP A 24 -20.03 19.67 -6.15
N GLU A 25 -19.44 18.96 -7.10
CA GLU A 25 -18.19 19.28 -7.79
C GLU A 25 -18.19 20.71 -8.36
N SER A 26 -19.32 21.15 -8.93
CA SER A 26 -19.49 22.51 -9.48
C SER A 26 -19.44 23.64 -8.44
N ARG A 27 -19.55 23.31 -7.15
CA ARG A 27 -19.60 24.26 -6.02
C ARG A 27 -18.28 24.37 -5.28
N VAL A 28 -17.31 23.55 -5.62
CA VAL A 28 -15.97 23.62 -5.02
C VAL A 28 -15.30 24.90 -5.51
N ASP A 29 -14.92 25.77 -4.57
CA ASP A 29 -14.06 26.92 -4.87
C ASP A 29 -12.63 26.43 -5.14
N PHE A 30 -12.35 26.10 -6.40
CA PHE A 30 -11.02 25.66 -6.83
C PHE A 30 -9.96 26.75 -6.67
N GLY A 31 -10.34 28.02 -6.74
CA GLY A 31 -9.44 29.16 -6.53
C GLY A 31 -8.92 29.23 -5.10
N ALA A 32 -9.76 28.90 -4.12
CA ALA A 32 -9.35 28.75 -2.72
C ALA A 32 -8.68 27.38 -2.44
N LEU A 33 -9.19 26.31 -3.05
CA LEU A 33 -8.74 24.94 -2.79
C LEU A 33 -7.30 24.68 -3.24
N ILE A 34 -6.90 25.12 -4.44
CA ILE A 34 -5.57 24.84 -5.00
C ILE A 34 -4.45 25.39 -4.11
N PRO A 35 -4.44 26.68 -3.71
CA PRO A 35 -3.41 27.21 -2.81
C PRO A 35 -3.38 26.53 -1.44
N LEU A 36 -4.53 26.08 -0.94
CA LEU A 36 -4.59 25.31 0.31
C LEU A 36 -3.96 23.92 0.15
N MET A 37 -4.17 23.26 -0.99
CA MET A 37 -3.54 21.98 -1.30
C MET A 37 -2.03 22.09 -1.40
N ASP A 38 -1.52 23.13 -2.06
CA ASP A 38 -0.08 23.37 -2.16
C ASP A 38 0.54 23.51 -0.77
N ARG A 39 -0.04 24.37 0.08
CA ARG A 39 0.42 24.55 1.48
C ARG A 39 0.31 23.27 2.31
N TRP A 40 -0.80 22.55 2.21
CA TRP A 40 -0.97 21.27 2.90
C TRP A 40 0.10 20.26 2.45
N TYR A 41 0.39 20.20 1.16
CA TYR A 41 1.37 19.28 0.63
C TYR A 41 2.80 19.66 1.06
N ASP A 42 3.13 20.95 1.11
CA ASP A 42 4.39 21.43 1.66
C ASP A 42 4.53 21.08 3.15
N ASP A 43 3.46 21.27 3.94
CA ASP A 43 3.39 20.86 5.35
C ASP A 43 3.59 19.34 5.50
N TYR A 44 2.99 18.55 4.60
CA TYR A 44 3.11 17.10 4.58
C TYR A 44 4.56 16.68 4.26
N LYS A 45 5.20 17.30 3.27
CA LYS A 45 6.60 16.99 2.91
C LYS A 45 7.59 17.50 3.95
N ALA A 46 7.26 18.57 4.68
CA ALA A 46 8.02 18.99 5.85
C ALA A 46 7.94 17.95 6.98
N PHE A 47 6.74 17.48 7.28
CA PHE A 47 6.56 16.36 8.21
C PHE A 47 7.35 15.12 7.77
N GLU A 48 7.32 14.75 6.47
CA GLU A 48 8.09 13.60 5.99
C GLU A 48 9.60 13.76 6.18
N ARG A 49 10.14 14.99 6.10
CA ARG A 49 11.57 15.24 6.35
C ARG A 49 11.97 14.93 7.79
N ASP A 50 11.06 15.19 8.73
CA ASP A 50 11.31 15.06 10.17
C ASP A 50 10.90 13.67 10.73
N ASP A 51 10.25 12.83 9.92
CA ASP A 51 9.78 11.52 10.37
C ASP A 51 10.94 10.54 10.62
N THR A 52 10.73 9.61 11.54
CA THR A 52 11.73 8.61 11.92
C THR A 52 11.08 7.23 12.06
N ILE A 53 11.88 6.16 12.02
CA ILE A 53 11.38 4.80 12.27
C ILE A 53 10.72 4.69 13.64
N ALA A 54 11.36 5.22 14.69
CA ALA A 54 10.84 5.14 16.05
C ALA A 54 9.48 5.85 16.17
N CYS A 55 9.35 7.04 15.55
CA CYS A 55 8.09 7.78 15.51
C CYS A 55 7.02 6.99 14.74
N ALA A 56 7.31 6.60 13.50
CA ALA A 56 6.38 5.89 12.64
C ALA A 56 5.94 4.53 13.24
N PHE A 57 6.85 3.81 13.90
CA PHE A 57 6.53 2.52 14.52
C PHE A 57 5.63 2.69 15.74
N ARG A 58 5.98 3.60 16.66
CA ARG A 58 5.16 3.93 17.83
C ARG A 58 3.76 4.43 17.45
N GLU A 59 3.65 5.20 16.38
CA GLU A 59 2.39 5.71 15.85
C GLU A 59 1.67 4.71 14.92
N GLN A 60 2.18 3.47 14.80
CA GLN A 60 1.59 2.41 13.97
C GLN A 60 1.42 2.79 12.49
N ARG A 61 2.33 3.64 11.98
CA ARG A 61 2.42 4.08 10.58
C ARG A 61 3.54 3.39 9.81
N LEU A 62 4.44 2.67 10.49
CA LEU A 62 5.54 1.97 9.84
C LEU A 62 5.02 0.80 9.01
N SER A 63 5.32 0.82 7.72
CA SER A 63 5.16 -0.35 6.85
C SER A 63 6.50 -1.04 6.62
N VAL A 64 6.46 -2.37 6.58
CA VAL A 64 7.64 -3.21 6.31
C VAL A 64 7.31 -4.18 5.20
N LYS A 65 8.18 -4.23 4.18
CA LYS A 65 8.10 -5.19 3.09
C LYS A 65 9.30 -6.10 3.09
N GLY A 66 9.09 -7.39 3.34
CA GLY A 66 10.09 -8.42 3.06
C GLY A 66 10.29 -8.62 1.56
N MET A 67 11.55 -8.66 1.15
CA MET A 67 12.03 -8.94 -0.19
C MET A 67 13.02 -10.09 -0.15
N ASP A 68 12.99 -10.92 -1.18
CA ASP A 68 13.97 -11.99 -1.32
C ASP A 68 15.18 -11.42 -2.08
N PRO A 69 16.43 -11.55 -1.57
CA PRO A 69 17.62 -10.95 -2.17
C PRO A 69 17.96 -11.54 -3.55
N VAL A 70 17.59 -12.81 -3.78
CA VAL A 70 17.91 -13.57 -5.00
C VAL A 70 17.05 -13.17 -6.21
N TRP A 71 16.12 -12.22 -6.07
CA TRP A 71 15.42 -11.65 -7.24
C TRP A 71 16.29 -10.63 -8.02
N GLN A 72 17.61 -10.70 -7.84
CA GLN A 72 18.62 -9.99 -8.66
C GLN A 72 18.69 -10.53 -10.09
N ASP A 73 18.23 -11.76 -10.32
CA ASP A 73 17.69 -12.05 -11.62
C ASP A 73 16.31 -11.38 -11.67
N SER A 74 16.29 -10.19 -12.27
CA SER A 74 15.39 -10.11 -13.41
C SER A 74 15.53 -11.44 -14.13
N ILE A 75 14.44 -12.17 -14.25
CA ILE A 75 14.28 -13.01 -15.41
C ILE A 75 14.38 -12.05 -16.63
N ALA A 76 15.59 -11.63 -16.98
CA ALA A 76 16.06 -11.87 -18.30
C ALA A 76 16.25 -13.39 -18.34
N PHE A 77 15.20 -14.12 -18.72
CA PHE A 77 15.39 -15.37 -19.44
C PHE A 77 16.36 -15.01 -20.58
N LYS A 78 17.66 -15.28 -20.37
CA LYS A 78 18.68 -15.11 -21.38
C LYS A 78 18.38 -16.18 -22.43
N GLY A 79 17.73 -15.72 -23.50
CA GLY A 79 17.40 -16.52 -24.67
C GLY A 79 15.94 -16.97 -24.68
N ALA A 80 15.15 -16.34 -25.54
CA ALA A 80 13.75 -16.63 -25.84
C ALA A 80 12.73 -16.36 -24.70
N ASP A 81 11.81 -15.44 -24.98
CA ASP A 81 10.60 -15.10 -24.21
C ASP A 81 10.76 -14.54 -22.78
N LYS A 82 10.61 -13.21 -22.73
CA LYS A 82 10.36 -12.36 -21.56
C LYS A 82 9.16 -12.85 -20.72
N GLN A 83 9.35 -13.85 -19.87
CA GLN A 83 8.39 -14.16 -18.81
C GLN A 83 8.65 -13.27 -17.59
N MET A 84 8.23 -12.01 -17.73
CA MET A 84 7.51 -11.39 -16.62
C MET A 84 6.38 -12.34 -16.23
N HIS A 85 5.92 -12.36 -14.97
CA HIS A 85 4.63 -12.99 -14.69
C HIS A 85 3.54 -12.23 -15.46
N ARG A 86 3.33 -12.60 -16.72
CA ARG A 86 2.29 -12.07 -17.59
C ARG A 86 1.00 -12.64 -17.08
N PHE A 87 0.40 -11.95 -16.13
CA PHE A 87 -1.02 -12.11 -15.89
C PHE A 87 -1.70 -11.60 -17.16
N VAL A 88 -2.29 -12.51 -17.92
CA VAL A 88 -3.23 -12.13 -18.97
C VAL A 88 -4.53 -11.81 -18.25
N ASP A 89 -4.94 -10.54 -18.23
CA ASP A 89 -6.27 -10.23 -17.70
C ASP A 89 -7.37 -10.81 -18.61
N PRO A 90 -8.63 -10.88 -18.15
CA PRO A 90 -9.75 -11.32 -18.99
C PRO A 90 -9.95 -10.47 -20.25
N ARG A 91 -9.24 -9.35 -20.41
CA ARG A 91 -9.24 -8.49 -21.60
C ARG A 91 -8.04 -8.77 -22.52
N GLY A 92 -7.21 -9.76 -22.21
CA GLY A 92 -6.04 -10.16 -23.00
C GLY A 92 -4.77 -9.33 -22.74
N MET A 93 -4.77 -8.42 -21.77
CA MET A 93 -3.60 -7.55 -21.51
C MET A 93 -2.58 -8.26 -20.62
N SER A 94 -1.31 -8.23 -21.03
CA SER A 94 -0.16 -8.76 -20.28
C SER A 94 0.46 -7.66 -19.43
N TYR A 95 0.65 -7.91 -18.13
CA TYR A 95 1.30 -6.96 -17.22
C TYR A 95 2.62 -7.49 -16.65
N ALA A 96 3.53 -6.57 -16.35
CA ALA A 96 4.79 -6.78 -15.68
C ALA A 96 4.61 -6.64 -14.17
N LEU A 97 5.31 -7.40 -13.32
CA LEU A 97 5.35 -7.09 -11.88
C LEU A 97 6.75 -7.30 -11.32
N ASP A 98 7.51 -6.21 -11.20
CA ASP A 98 8.83 -6.24 -10.58
C ASP A 98 8.67 -6.08 -9.06
N LYS A 99 8.90 -7.15 -8.30
CA LYS A 99 8.89 -7.13 -6.82
C LYS A 99 10.29 -7.06 -6.22
N GLY A 100 11.31 -7.04 -7.06
CA GLY A 100 12.71 -7.04 -6.68
C GLY A 100 13.15 -5.69 -6.14
N LEU A 101 14.43 -5.65 -5.81
CA LEU A 101 15.05 -4.48 -5.23
C LEU A 101 15.16 -3.31 -6.24
N SER A 102 15.46 -3.63 -7.50
CA SER A 102 15.40 -2.71 -8.64
C SER A 102 14.00 -2.08 -8.77
N GLY A 103 12.95 -2.91 -8.78
CA GLY A 103 11.57 -2.45 -8.80
C GLY A 103 11.20 -1.56 -7.62
N MET A 104 11.74 -1.80 -6.43
CA MET A 104 11.52 -0.91 -5.29
C MET A 104 12.19 0.45 -5.47
N ARG A 105 13.43 0.49 -5.97
CA ARG A 105 14.14 1.73 -6.31
C ARG A 105 13.40 2.53 -7.39
N LEU A 106 12.83 1.85 -8.37
CA LEU A 106 12.05 2.50 -9.42
C LEU A 106 10.69 3.01 -8.92
N ARG A 107 10.08 2.38 -7.91
CA ARG A 107 8.81 2.84 -7.31
C ARG A 107 8.94 4.17 -6.57
N ILE A 108 10.10 4.45 -5.98
CA ILE A 108 10.29 5.70 -5.24
C ILE A 108 10.53 6.90 -6.16
N ASP A 109 10.91 6.67 -7.42
CA ASP A 109 11.10 7.74 -8.40
C ASP A 109 9.76 8.24 -8.96
N PRO A 110 9.32 9.47 -8.66
CA PRO A 110 8.05 10.00 -9.13
C PRO A 110 7.97 10.13 -10.66
N ARG A 111 9.11 10.19 -11.35
CA ARG A 111 9.19 10.28 -12.82
C ARG A 111 8.62 9.04 -13.52
N ASN A 112 8.54 7.90 -12.82
CA ASN A 112 7.96 6.69 -13.37
C ASN A 112 6.42 6.66 -13.29
N PHE A 113 5.81 7.60 -12.56
CA PHE A 113 4.35 7.68 -12.34
C PHE A 113 3.71 8.95 -12.92
N LEU A 114 4.54 9.92 -13.31
CA LEU A 114 4.12 11.10 -14.04
C LEU A 114 4.31 10.90 -15.55
N PRO A 115 3.38 11.41 -16.36
CA PRO A 115 3.60 11.52 -17.79
C PRO A 115 4.59 12.66 -18.02
N PHE A 116 5.69 12.42 -18.73
CA PHE A 116 6.49 13.52 -19.27
C PHE A 116 5.73 14.14 -20.43
N GLU A 117 5.54 15.46 -20.43
CA GLU A 117 5.12 16.30 -21.59
C GLU A 117 4.40 15.53 -22.73
N GLY A 118 3.18 15.08 -22.47
CA GLY A 118 2.33 14.41 -23.48
C GLY A 118 2.47 12.89 -23.62
N GLY A 119 3.43 12.25 -22.95
CA GLY A 119 3.64 10.80 -22.94
C GLY A 119 2.90 10.05 -21.82
N ASP A 120 2.97 8.72 -21.86
CA ASP A 120 2.36 7.86 -20.83
C ASP A 120 3.26 7.66 -19.60
N SER A 121 2.63 7.24 -18.50
CA SER A 121 3.34 6.84 -17.27
C SER A 121 4.10 5.53 -17.51
N LYS A 122 5.41 5.51 -17.21
CA LYS A 122 6.27 4.30 -17.32
C LYS A 122 5.90 3.16 -16.37
N LYS A 123 5.01 3.42 -15.40
CA LYS A 123 4.53 2.44 -14.42
C LYS A 123 4.25 1.05 -14.99
N LEU A 124 3.47 0.97 -16.08
CA LEU A 124 3.04 -0.32 -16.64
C LEU A 124 4.20 -1.04 -17.33
N ASP A 125 4.97 -0.32 -18.14
CA ASP A 125 6.11 -0.86 -18.87
C ASP A 125 7.19 -1.41 -17.95
N LEU A 126 7.38 -0.75 -16.79
CA LEU A 126 8.36 -1.12 -15.78
C LEU A 126 7.79 -2.06 -14.70
N GLY A 127 6.51 -2.44 -14.78
CA GLY A 127 5.87 -3.32 -13.80
C GLY A 127 5.84 -2.78 -12.37
N LEU A 128 5.76 -1.46 -12.20
CA LEU A 128 5.85 -0.75 -10.93
C LEU A 128 4.49 -0.64 -10.24
N HIS A 129 3.74 -1.74 -10.23
CA HIS A 129 2.46 -1.80 -9.53
C HIS A 129 2.65 -1.74 -8.03
N ASP A 130 1.62 -1.29 -7.33
CA ASP A 130 1.63 -1.13 -5.90
C ASP A 130 1.74 -2.52 -5.23
N THR A 131 2.49 -2.61 -4.13
CA THR A 131 2.92 -3.91 -3.56
C THR A 131 2.35 -4.13 -2.17
N SER A 132 2.13 -5.39 -1.79
CA SER A 132 1.79 -5.72 -0.41
C SER A 132 2.97 -5.52 0.54
N SER A 133 2.61 -5.13 1.76
CA SER A 133 3.52 -4.83 2.87
C SER A 133 2.81 -5.02 4.19
N GLY A 134 3.52 -5.46 5.23
CA GLY A 134 2.98 -5.51 6.58
C GLY A 134 2.90 -4.11 7.18
N LEU A 135 1.79 -3.78 7.82
CA LEU A 135 1.66 -2.63 8.70
C LEU A 135 1.99 -3.05 10.14
N MET A 136 2.91 -2.33 10.78
CA MET A 136 3.51 -2.76 12.04
C MET A 136 2.74 -2.23 13.26
N SER A 137 2.51 -3.13 14.20
CA SER A 137 2.04 -2.90 15.58
C SER A 137 3.22 -2.58 16.49
N ALA A 138 3.15 -1.46 17.21
CA ALA A 138 4.14 -1.07 18.22
C ALA A 138 4.23 -2.06 19.40
N GLN A 139 3.20 -2.89 19.58
CA GLN A 139 3.03 -3.77 20.72
C GLN A 139 3.85 -5.07 20.61
N ARG A 140 4.46 -5.34 19.45
CA ARG A 140 5.18 -6.59 19.16
C ARG A 140 6.49 -6.28 18.44
N PRO A 141 7.51 -7.15 18.54
CA PRO A 141 8.71 -7.03 17.70
C PRO A 141 8.33 -7.00 16.21
N ILE A 142 9.10 -6.28 15.39
CA ILE A 142 8.88 -6.15 13.94
C ILE A 142 9.08 -7.52 13.27
N SER A 143 10.08 -8.28 13.72
CA SER A 143 10.43 -9.64 13.25
C SER A 143 9.26 -10.62 13.30
N GLU A 144 8.46 -10.57 14.37
CA GLU A 144 7.33 -11.47 14.61
C GLU A 144 6.08 -11.13 13.78
N GLN A 145 6.08 -9.96 13.14
CA GLN A 145 4.96 -9.44 12.37
C GLN A 145 5.15 -9.59 10.85
N GLN A 146 6.27 -10.18 10.43
CA GLN A 146 6.56 -10.40 9.01
C GLN A 146 5.94 -11.71 8.53
N TYR A 147 5.14 -11.65 7.46
CA TYR A 147 4.56 -12.85 6.84
C TYR A 147 5.64 -13.88 6.47
N LYS A 148 6.76 -13.41 5.93
CA LYS A 148 7.93 -14.23 5.70
C LYS A 148 8.70 -14.34 7.00
N LYS A 149 8.54 -15.47 7.71
CA LYS A 149 9.32 -15.81 8.91
C LYS A 149 10.82 -15.60 8.64
N LEU A 150 11.52 -15.05 9.62
CA LEU A 150 12.97 -15.00 9.65
C LEU A 150 13.46 -16.44 9.89
N GLU A 151 13.93 -17.09 8.84
CA GLU A 151 14.42 -18.47 8.95
C GLU A 151 15.80 -18.42 9.60
N ALA A 152 15.89 -18.93 10.84
CA ALA A 152 17.16 -19.11 11.52
C ALA A 152 18.00 -20.16 10.76
N GLY A 153 19.25 -19.85 10.48
CA GLY A 153 20.18 -20.80 9.84
C GLY A 153 20.19 -20.80 8.31
N MET A 154 19.57 -19.83 7.64
CA MET A 154 19.91 -19.59 6.24
C MET A 154 21.34 -19.04 6.16
N ASP A 155 22.22 -19.75 5.49
CA ASP A 155 23.59 -19.34 5.20
C ASP A 155 23.61 -17.92 4.61
N ASN A 156 24.76 -17.22 4.74
CA ASN A 156 24.96 -15.81 4.35
C ASN A 156 24.52 -15.41 2.92
N VAL A 157 24.10 -16.36 2.08
CA VAL A 157 23.72 -16.22 0.68
C VAL A 157 22.24 -15.84 0.48
N THR A 158 21.34 -16.10 1.43
CA THR A 158 19.89 -15.79 1.27
C THR A 158 19.30 -14.92 2.39
N LYS A 159 20.07 -13.96 2.91
CA LYS A 159 19.55 -13.03 3.93
C LYS A 159 18.39 -12.20 3.37
N LYS A 160 17.19 -12.34 3.96
CA LYS A 160 15.99 -11.59 3.55
C LYS A 160 16.24 -10.09 3.75
N LEU A 161 15.94 -9.31 2.72
CA LEU A 161 15.98 -7.85 2.79
C LEU A 161 14.61 -7.33 3.20
N TYR A 162 14.58 -6.27 3.99
CA TYR A 162 13.35 -5.62 4.41
C TYR A 162 13.39 -4.15 4.01
N VAL A 163 12.25 -3.65 3.56
CA VAL A 163 12.09 -2.25 3.18
C VAL A 163 11.17 -1.59 4.19
N PHE A 164 11.72 -0.67 4.97
CA PHE A 164 11.00 0.08 5.97
C PHE A 164 10.58 1.42 5.37
N MET A 165 9.29 1.73 5.46
CA MET A 165 8.71 2.95 4.92
C MET A 165 7.55 3.44 5.80
N PRO A 166 7.66 4.65 6.37
CA PRO A 166 6.53 5.28 7.02
C PRO A 166 5.39 5.61 6.06
N LEU A 167 4.17 5.54 6.58
CA LEU A 167 2.98 6.13 5.97
C LEU A 167 2.71 7.51 6.56
N GLY A 168 2.10 8.40 5.77
CA GLY A 168 1.53 9.64 6.30
C GLY A 168 0.43 9.41 7.34
N TYR A 169 0.07 10.44 8.09
CA TYR A 169 -1.05 10.35 9.04
C TYR A 169 -2.36 9.98 8.36
N GLN A 170 -3.25 9.38 9.15
CA GLN A 170 -4.53 8.87 8.69
C GLN A 170 -5.36 9.93 7.96
N GLU A 171 -5.38 11.15 8.50
CA GLU A 171 -6.15 12.26 7.95
C GLU A 171 -5.56 12.78 6.65
N ASP A 172 -4.24 12.69 6.46
CA ASP A 172 -3.59 13.08 5.21
C ASP A 172 -3.87 12.05 4.10
N GLN A 173 -3.89 10.76 4.44
CA GLN A 173 -4.32 9.69 3.53
C GLN A 173 -5.80 9.89 3.12
N ALA A 174 -6.66 10.25 4.08
CA ALA A 174 -8.07 10.52 3.84
C ALA A 174 -8.28 11.73 2.92
N LEU A 175 -7.60 12.83 3.23
CA LEU A 175 -7.67 14.05 2.45
C LEU A 175 -7.17 13.79 1.02
N PHE A 176 -6.04 13.10 0.86
CA PHE A 176 -5.54 12.73 -0.45
C PHE A 176 -6.56 11.89 -1.24
N GLN A 177 -7.22 10.91 -0.62
CA GLN A 177 -8.21 10.09 -1.31
C GLN A 177 -9.39 10.93 -1.80
N MET A 178 -9.90 11.85 -0.98
CA MET A 178 -10.98 12.77 -1.38
C MET A 178 -10.56 13.65 -2.56
N LEU A 179 -9.37 14.23 -2.51
CA LEU A 179 -8.82 15.05 -3.59
C LEU A 179 -8.60 14.25 -4.87
N ASN A 180 -8.11 13.01 -4.76
CA ASN A 180 -7.92 12.10 -5.90
C ASN A 180 -9.23 11.68 -6.55
N ASP A 181 -10.27 11.43 -5.76
CA ASP A 181 -11.59 11.09 -6.28
C ASP A 181 -12.25 12.30 -6.94
N LEU A 182 -12.20 13.48 -6.31
CA LEU A 182 -12.66 14.73 -6.92
C LEU A 182 -11.92 14.99 -8.24
N GLY A 183 -10.59 14.91 -8.23
CA GLY A 183 -9.76 15.22 -9.40
C GLY A 183 -10.04 14.30 -10.59
N LYS A 184 -10.35 13.02 -10.35
CA LYS A 184 -10.77 12.11 -11.41
C LYS A 184 -12.11 12.49 -12.04
N ARG A 185 -13.04 13.02 -11.25
CA ARG A 185 -14.37 13.44 -11.72
C ARG A 185 -14.29 14.70 -12.55
N VAL A 186 -13.58 15.72 -12.06
CA VAL A 186 -13.46 17.03 -12.73
C VAL A 186 -12.30 17.11 -13.72
N ARG A 187 -11.75 15.98 -14.16
CA ARG A 187 -10.48 15.95 -14.91
C ARG A 187 -10.53 16.66 -16.26
N LEU A 188 -11.72 16.75 -16.87
CA LEU A 188 -11.92 17.41 -18.16
C LEU A 188 -12.22 18.90 -17.98
N GLU A 189 -12.93 19.25 -16.91
CA GLU A 189 -13.38 20.60 -16.56
C GLU A 189 -12.31 21.42 -15.84
N ARG A 190 -11.43 20.74 -15.09
CA ARG A 190 -10.36 21.29 -14.25
C ARG A 190 -9.05 20.48 -14.42
N PRO A 191 -8.45 20.47 -15.62
CA PRO A 191 -7.24 19.70 -15.90
C PRO A 191 -6.04 20.13 -15.03
N GLU A 192 -5.95 21.41 -14.65
CA GLU A 192 -4.93 21.96 -13.76
C GLU A 192 -4.99 21.34 -12.35
N PHE A 193 -6.19 21.27 -11.77
CA PHE A 193 -6.42 20.62 -10.48
C PHE A 193 -6.07 19.13 -10.55
N TYR A 194 -6.51 18.44 -11.61
CA TYR A 194 -6.19 17.03 -11.78
C TYR A 194 -4.67 16.78 -11.93
N ARG A 195 -3.95 17.66 -12.64
CA ARG A 195 -2.48 17.60 -12.75
C ARG A 195 -1.81 17.75 -11.38
N LEU A 196 -2.26 18.69 -10.54
CA LEU A 196 -1.75 18.84 -9.17
C LEU A 196 -2.01 17.58 -8.33
N VAL A 197 -3.22 17.04 -8.36
CA VAL A 197 -3.55 15.78 -7.68
C VAL A 197 -2.66 14.63 -8.17
N ARG A 198 -2.40 14.53 -9.48
CA ARG A 198 -1.47 13.54 -10.03
C ARG A 198 -0.03 13.75 -9.56
N PHE A 199 0.41 15.00 -9.45
CA PHE A 199 1.73 15.36 -8.94
C PHE A 199 1.92 14.85 -7.52
N ILE A 200 0.95 15.11 -6.64
CA ILE A 200 0.93 14.62 -5.25
C ILE A 200 0.89 13.09 -5.23
N ARG A 201 0.00 12.47 -6.01
CA ARG A 201 -0.15 11.01 -6.12
C ARG A 201 1.15 10.29 -6.53
N ALA A 202 1.95 10.93 -7.38
CA ALA A 202 3.21 10.37 -7.84
C ALA A 202 4.32 10.44 -6.78
N ARG A 203 4.14 11.20 -5.70
CA ARG A 203 5.16 11.47 -4.68
C ARG A 203 4.76 11.10 -3.26
N MET A 204 3.49 10.79 -3.02
CA MET A 204 2.99 10.43 -1.69
C MET A 204 2.94 8.90 -1.53
N THR A 205 3.63 8.39 -0.51
CA THR A 205 3.48 7.01 -0.06
C THR A 205 2.12 6.86 0.62
N ARG A 206 1.33 5.89 0.17
CA ARG A 206 -0.06 5.72 0.63
C ARG A 206 -0.53 4.30 0.57
N VAL A 207 -1.51 4.00 1.43
CA VAL A 207 -2.29 2.77 1.32
C VAL A 207 -3.15 2.88 0.06
N LYS A 208 -3.17 1.81 -0.73
CA LYS A 208 -4.03 1.71 -1.90
C LYS A 208 -5.13 0.70 -1.66
N LEU A 209 -6.33 1.09 -2.07
CA LEU A 209 -7.50 0.24 -2.04
C LEU A 209 -7.44 -0.83 -3.14
N ALA A 210 -7.94 -2.02 -2.82
CA ALA A 210 -8.24 -3.09 -3.78
C ALA A 210 -8.93 -2.56 -5.06
N ALA A 211 -9.88 -1.65 -4.85
CA ALA A 211 -10.76 -1.15 -5.88
C ALA A 211 -10.14 -0.05 -6.76
N GLU A 212 -8.91 0.38 -6.49
CA GLU A 212 -8.22 1.29 -7.40
C GLU A 212 -7.56 0.56 -8.59
N HIS A 213 -7.88 -0.73 -8.78
CA HIS A 213 -7.62 -1.53 -9.97
C HIS A 213 -6.20 -1.43 -10.55
N ASP A 214 -5.18 -1.35 -9.68
CA ASP A 214 -3.80 -1.10 -10.14
C ASP A 214 -3.23 -2.18 -11.06
N MET A 215 -3.77 -3.39 -10.90
CA MET A 215 -3.64 -4.57 -11.76
C MET A 215 -4.97 -5.35 -11.79
N SER A 216 -6.07 -4.69 -11.46
CA SER A 216 -7.30 -5.35 -10.97
C SER A 216 -7.05 -6.33 -9.81
N THR A 217 -6.00 -6.08 -9.01
CA THR A 217 -5.63 -6.85 -7.82
C THR A 217 -6.49 -6.48 -6.63
N ASN A 218 -7.20 -7.46 -6.09
CA ASN A 218 -7.97 -7.31 -4.85
C ASN A 218 -7.07 -7.34 -3.61
N PHE A 219 -7.50 -6.63 -2.56
CA PHE A 219 -6.96 -6.73 -1.21
C PHE A 219 -7.51 -8.02 -0.57
N SER A 220 -6.62 -8.86 -0.05
CA SER A 220 -7.02 -9.93 0.88
C SER A 220 -6.63 -9.46 2.27
N LEU A 221 -7.61 -9.00 3.07
CA LEU A 221 -7.36 -8.88 4.50
C LEU A 221 -7.16 -10.31 5.00
N ALA A 222 -5.97 -10.60 5.53
CA ALA A 222 -5.67 -11.91 6.09
C ALA A 222 -6.47 -12.10 7.39
N THR A 223 -7.71 -12.55 7.27
CA THR A 223 -8.33 -13.34 8.33
C THR A 223 -7.82 -14.78 8.23
N PRO A 224 -7.66 -15.50 9.36
CA PRO A 224 -7.25 -16.91 9.38
C PRO A 224 -8.36 -17.78 8.81
N VAL A 225 -8.51 -17.81 7.49
CA VAL A 225 -9.58 -18.57 6.82
C VAL A 225 -9.04 -19.50 5.74
N SER A 226 -7.74 -19.51 5.46
CA SER A 226 -7.12 -20.57 4.66
C SER A 226 -5.65 -20.73 5.00
N TYR A 227 -5.25 -21.95 5.36
CA TYR A 227 -3.86 -22.32 5.62
C TYR A 227 -3.41 -23.30 4.54
N LYS A 228 -2.23 -23.08 3.95
CA LYS A 228 -1.44 -24.19 3.43
C LYS A 228 -0.67 -24.77 4.60
N ILE A 229 -0.80 -26.07 4.80
CA ILE A 229 0.12 -26.80 5.69
C ILE A 229 1.41 -26.99 4.88
N ASN A 230 2.52 -26.42 5.32
CA ASN A 230 3.81 -26.66 4.68
C ASN A 230 4.31 -28.08 5.00
N SER A 231 5.43 -28.50 4.41
CA SER A 231 6.03 -29.81 4.67
C SER A 231 6.41 -30.04 6.14
N ALA A 232 6.52 -28.98 6.95
CA ALA A 232 6.80 -29.03 8.37
C ALA A 232 5.53 -29.05 9.25
N GLY A 233 4.33 -29.05 8.67
CA GLY A 233 3.07 -29.04 9.43
C GLY A 233 2.59 -27.63 9.83
N ASP A 234 3.34 -26.58 9.51
CA ASP A 234 2.96 -25.20 9.85
C ASP A 234 1.85 -24.71 8.95
N THR A 235 0.89 -24.03 9.56
CA THR A 235 -0.22 -23.35 8.89
C THR A 235 0.23 -21.99 8.32
N VAL A 236 0.29 -21.87 7.00
CA VAL A 236 0.70 -20.64 6.28
C VAL A 236 -0.51 -20.00 5.60
N PRO A 237 -0.88 -18.74 5.92
CA PRO A 237 -1.99 -18.06 5.26
C PRO A 237 -1.76 -17.96 3.74
N LYS A 238 -2.78 -18.27 2.93
CA LYS A 238 -2.70 -18.17 1.47
C LYS A 238 -3.18 -16.80 0.99
N PHE A 239 -2.29 -16.06 0.33
CA PHE A 239 -2.61 -14.83 -0.38
C PHE A 239 -2.92 -15.15 -1.83
N GLN A 240 -4.04 -14.64 -2.36
CA GLN A 240 -4.37 -14.80 -3.77
C GLN A 240 -4.56 -13.43 -4.42
N PHE A 241 -3.59 -13.05 -5.24
CA PHE A 241 -3.72 -11.96 -6.20
C PHE A 241 -4.49 -12.53 -7.40
N GLY A 242 -5.70 -12.04 -7.64
CA GLY A 242 -6.55 -12.53 -8.71
C GLY A 242 -7.43 -11.43 -9.29
N LEU A 243 -7.49 -11.40 -10.62
CA LEU A 243 -8.45 -10.67 -11.44
C LEU A 243 -9.78 -11.40 -11.39
N LEU A 244 -10.79 -10.81 -10.76
CA LEU A 244 -12.11 -11.42 -10.68
C LEU A 244 -13.19 -10.34 -10.72
N ALA A 245 -14.33 -10.64 -11.35
CA ALA A 245 -15.59 -9.89 -11.23
C ALA A 245 -16.18 -9.96 -9.80
N GLU A 246 -15.50 -10.69 -8.93
CA GLU A 246 -15.85 -10.99 -7.56
C GLU A 246 -14.59 -10.82 -6.68
N THR A 247 -14.70 -10.36 -5.45
CA THR A 247 -13.56 -10.18 -4.54
C THR A 247 -13.69 -11.11 -3.35
N GLY A 248 -12.59 -11.53 -2.72
CA GLY A 248 -12.69 -12.17 -1.40
C GLY A 248 -13.42 -11.26 -0.41
N ALA A 249 -14.51 -11.72 0.20
CA ALA A 249 -15.10 -11.07 1.38
C ALA A 249 -14.41 -11.61 2.64
N THR A 250 -14.01 -10.70 3.51
CA THR A 250 -13.34 -11.01 4.77
C THR A 250 -14.32 -10.78 5.92
N VAL A 251 -14.08 -11.39 7.08
CA VAL A 251 -14.99 -11.24 8.24
C VAL A 251 -15.15 -9.77 8.63
N ARG A 252 -14.13 -8.93 8.41
CA ARG A 252 -14.16 -7.50 8.70
C ARG A 252 -14.96 -6.66 7.72
N ASP A 253 -15.19 -7.13 6.50
CA ASP A 253 -16.09 -6.40 5.59
C ASP A 253 -17.49 -6.27 6.25
N LYS A 254 -17.91 -7.24 7.08
CA LYS A 254 -19.18 -7.16 7.85
C LYS A 254 -19.26 -6.01 8.85
N GLU A 255 -18.13 -5.59 9.41
CA GLU A 255 -18.07 -4.54 10.44
C GLU A 255 -18.30 -3.14 9.84
N TYR A 256 -17.97 -2.97 8.56
CA TYR A 256 -18.07 -1.70 7.84
C TYR A 256 -19.24 -1.64 6.84
N LEU A 257 -19.96 -2.74 6.63
CA LEU A 257 -21.14 -2.79 5.77
C LEU A 257 -22.40 -2.33 6.53
N ASN A 258 -23.25 -1.58 5.85
CA ASN A 258 -24.61 -1.29 6.32
C ASN A 258 -25.49 -2.55 6.22
N ASP A 259 -26.72 -2.49 6.71
CA ASP A 259 -27.59 -3.67 6.76
C ASP A 259 -27.94 -4.20 5.35
N ALA A 260 -28.02 -3.33 4.35
CA ALA A 260 -28.18 -3.73 2.95
C ALA A 260 -26.94 -4.50 2.42
N GLY A 261 -25.73 -4.05 2.74
CA GLY A 261 -24.48 -4.75 2.41
C GLY A 261 -24.33 -6.07 3.16
N LYS A 262 -24.78 -6.12 4.42
CA LYS A 262 -24.85 -7.36 5.21
C LYS A 262 -25.88 -8.35 4.62
N GLU A 263 -27.02 -7.86 4.12
CA GLU A 263 -28.01 -8.72 3.46
C GLU A 263 -27.59 -9.19 2.06
N ALA A 264 -26.89 -8.34 1.30
CA ALA A 264 -26.25 -8.76 0.05
C ALA A 264 -25.23 -9.87 0.28
N LEU A 265 -24.49 -9.83 1.41
CA LEU A 265 -23.61 -10.91 1.85
C LEU A 265 -24.36 -12.18 2.28
N LYS A 266 -25.59 -12.08 2.81
CA LYS A 266 -26.38 -13.25 3.24
C LYS A 266 -27.08 -13.96 2.07
N THR A 267 -27.59 -13.20 1.11
CA THR A 267 -28.43 -13.73 0.00
C THR A 267 -27.61 -14.32 -1.16
N LYS A 268 -26.33 -13.96 -1.30
CA LYS A 268 -25.44 -14.50 -2.35
C LYS A 268 -24.27 -15.35 -1.84
N ALA A 269 -23.99 -15.37 -0.54
CA ALA A 269 -22.94 -16.23 0.01
C ALA A 269 -23.55 -17.46 0.70
N LYS A 270 -23.36 -18.65 0.12
CA LYS A 270 -23.48 -19.89 0.91
C LYS A 270 -22.31 -19.92 1.89
N TRP A 271 -22.58 -19.68 3.17
CA TRP A 271 -21.62 -19.81 4.27
C TRP A 271 -21.25 -21.30 4.46
N GLY A 272 -20.46 -21.88 3.56
CA GLY A 272 -19.77 -23.14 3.79
C GLY A 272 -18.85 -23.09 5.02
N LYS A 273 -18.80 -24.25 5.69
CA LYS A 273 -18.02 -24.70 6.85
C LYS A 273 -16.53 -24.27 6.83
N PRO A 274 -15.79 -24.39 7.95
CA PRO A 274 -14.40 -23.91 8.11
C PRO A 274 -13.36 -24.74 7.33
N ASP A 275 -13.55 -24.91 6.02
CA ASP A 275 -12.76 -25.78 5.15
C ASP A 275 -11.67 -25.07 4.34
N GLY A 276 -11.36 -23.80 4.64
CA GLY A 276 -10.22 -23.14 4.02
C GLY A 276 -10.47 -22.49 2.65
N LYS A 277 -11.71 -22.45 2.14
CA LYS A 277 -11.97 -21.89 0.80
C LYS A 277 -12.28 -20.39 0.82
N ILE A 278 -11.46 -19.61 0.10
CA ILE A 278 -11.70 -18.19 -0.19
C ILE A 278 -13.01 -18.08 -0.96
N LYS A 279 -13.99 -17.36 -0.43
CA LYS A 279 -15.27 -17.09 -1.12
C LYS A 279 -15.24 -15.73 -1.77
N THR A 280 -15.68 -15.72 -3.01
CA THR A 280 -15.75 -14.54 -3.85
C THR A 280 -17.14 -13.90 -3.70
N VAL A 281 -17.20 -12.59 -3.53
CA VAL A 281 -18.44 -11.79 -3.48
C VAL A 281 -18.46 -10.79 -4.63
N PRO A 282 -19.62 -10.51 -5.24
CA PRO A 282 -19.73 -9.46 -6.24
C PRO A 282 -19.28 -8.12 -5.65
N PHE A 283 -18.66 -7.30 -6.49
CA PHE A 283 -18.30 -5.94 -6.11
C PHE A 283 -19.57 -5.08 -5.95
N THR A 284 -19.76 -4.44 -4.79
CA THR A 284 -20.88 -3.52 -4.55
C THR A 284 -20.38 -2.12 -4.15
N PRO A 285 -21.16 -1.04 -4.39
CA PRO A 285 -20.81 0.30 -3.92
C PRO A 285 -20.56 0.38 -2.40
N GLU A 286 -21.31 -0.40 -1.60
CA GLU A 286 -21.17 -0.45 -0.15
C GLU A 286 -19.84 -1.09 0.26
N LEU A 287 -19.46 -2.21 -0.39
CA LEU A 287 -18.18 -2.87 -0.15
C LEU A 287 -17.01 -1.97 -0.56
N LEU A 288 -17.15 -1.23 -1.66
CA LEU A 288 -16.18 -0.23 -2.07
C LEU A 288 -16.05 0.88 -1.02
N SER A 289 -17.16 1.38 -0.50
CA SER A 289 -17.19 2.41 0.56
C SER A 289 -16.56 1.91 1.86
N ALA A 290 -16.88 0.69 2.29
CA ALA A 290 -16.29 0.04 3.46
C ALA A 290 -14.77 -0.08 3.32
N ARG A 291 -14.30 -0.52 2.16
CA ARG A 291 -12.86 -0.63 1.88
C ARG A 291 -12.18 0.73 1.88
N ARG A 292 -12.79 1.74 1.24
CA ARG A 292 -12.32 3.14 1.29
C ARG A 292 -12.11 3.59 2.74
N GLN A 293 -13.11 3.36 3.57
CA GLN A 293 -13.04 3.71 4.98
C GLN A 293 -11.95 2.93 5.73
N ALA A 294 -11.71 1.66 5.38
CA ALA A 294 -10.65 0.85 5.96
C ALA A 294 -9.24 1.31 5.56
N ALA A 295 -8.99 1.68 4.30
CA ALA A 295 -7.68 2.21 3.89
C ALA A 295 -7.42 3.60 4.48
N ILE A 296 -8.48 4.39 4.66
CA ILE A 296 -8.39 5.62 5.45
C ILE A 296 -8.01 5.25 6.87
N ASN A 297 -8.79 4.40 7.54
CA ASN A 297 -8.56 3.95 8.91
C ASN A 297 -7.49 2.85 9.03
N TYR A 298 -6.39 2.94 8.28
CA TYR A 298 -5.45 1.83 8.16
C TYR A 298 -4.83 1.40 9.50
N GLN A 299 -4.71 2.31 10.47
CA GLN A 299 -4.25 1.98 11.82
C GLN A 299 -5.16 0.96 12.53
N LYS A 300 -6.48 0.95 12.23
CA LYS A 300 -7.40 -0.10 12.72
C LYS A 300 -7.19 -1.46 12.04
N LEU A 301 -6.43 -1.49 10.95
CA LEU A 301 -6.02 -2.72 10.29
C LEU A 301 -4.79 -3.34 10.94
N VAL A 302 -4.09 -2.62 11.82
CA VAL A 302 -3.08 -3.20 12.69
C VAL A 302 -3.75 -4.23 13.58
N LEU A 303 -3.30 -5.47 13.47
CA LEU A 303 -3.95 -6.59 14.13
C LEU A 303 -3.23 -6.85 15.46
N ASP A 304 -3.85 -6.48 16.58
CA ASP A 304 -3.28 -6.79 17.91
C ASP A 304 -3.21 -8.31 18.16
N GLN A 305 -4.15 -9.08 17.59
CA GLN A 305 -4.29 -10.52 17.84
C GLN A 305 -3.89 -11.42 16.66
N TYR A 306 -3.64 -10.87 15.48
CA TYR A 306 -3.25 -11.65 14.31
C TYR A 306 -1.86 -11.25 13.85
N SER A 307 -1.13 -12.21 13.31
CA SER A 307 0.29 -12.05 13.01
C SER A 307 0.61 -11.07 11.87
N TYR A 308 -0.35 -10.73 10.98
CA TYR A 308 -0.04 -10.03 9.73
C TYR A 308 -1.09 -8.98 9.31
N GLY A 309 -0.79 -7.69 9.50
CA GLY A 309 -1.58 -6.56 8.97
C GLY A 309 -1.18 -6.17 7.54
N GLU A 310 -1.19 -7.11 6.59
CA GLU A 310 -0.76 -6.78 5.22
C GLU A 310 -1.71 -5.80 4.53
N VAL A 311 -1.13 -4.75 3.94
CA VAL A 311 -1.83 -3.76 3.11
C VAL A 311 -1.11 -3.56 1.78
N THR A 312 -1.84 -3.15 0.73
CA THR A 312 -1.23 -2.70 -0.53
C THR A 312 -0.77 -1.26 -0.39
N ILE A 313 0.50 -0.99 -0.69
CA ILE A 313 1.11 0.33 -0.57
C ILE A 313 1.65 0.78 -1.93
N ALA A 314 1.33 2.02 -2.27
CA ALA A 314 1.97 2.76 -3.34
C ALA A 314 3.23 3.44 -2.79
N TYR A 315 4.36 2.73 -2.79
CA TYR A 315 5.65 3.24 -2.32
C TYR A 315 6.14 4.41 -3.16
N ARG A 316 6.40 5.58 -2.57
CA ARG A 316 7.00 6.74 -3.22
C ARG A 316 8.16 7.27 -2.37
N LYS A 317 8.95 8.19 -2.93
CA LYS A 317 10.04 8.83 -2.17
C LYS A 317 9.48 9.64 -1.01
N HIS A 318 9.89 9.27 0.19
CA HIS A 318 9.67 9.99 1.43
C HIS A 318 10.88 10.91 1.68
N GLU A 319 10.67 12.14 2.18
CA GLU A 319 11.81 13.07 2.31
C GLU A 319 12.76 12.76 3.48
N GLY A 320 12.29 12.10 4.54
CA GLY A 320 13.08 11.72 5.72
C GLY A 320 14.08 10.58 5.53
N GLY A 321 14.64 10.40 4.33
CA GLY A 321 15.65 9.37 4.06
C GLY A 321 15.11 7.95 3.89
N PHE A 322 13.82 7.78 3.60
CA PHE A 322 13.22 6.47 3.28
C PHE A 322 13.09 6.25 1.77
N PRO A 323 13.04 4.99 1.28
CA PRO A 323 13.00 3.73 2.04
C PRO A 323 14.32 3.45 2.77
N LEU A 324 14.24 2.82 3.94
CA LEU A 324 15.40 2.18 4.54
C LEU A 324 15.44 0.72 4.12
N PHE A 325 16.56 0.31 3.55
CA PHE A 325 16.82 -1.08 3.20
C PHE A 325 17.58 -1.74 4.33
N THR A 326 17.00 -2.78 4.90
CA THR A 326 17.51 -3.39 6.12
C THR A 326 17.62 -4.90 6.01
N MET A 327 18.42 -5.48 6.89
CA MET A 327 18.62 -6.91 6.99
C MET A 327 18.60 -7.30 8.46
N PHE A 328 17.84 -8.34 8.82
CA PHE A 328 17.76 -8.76 10.21
C PHE A 328 19.06 -9.46 10.63
N SER A 329 19.62 -9.03 11.76
CA SER A 329 20.76 -9.65 12.45
C SER A 329 20.24 -10.40 13.67
N HIS A 330 20.40 -11.72 13.67
CA HIS A 330 20.05 -12.56 14.81
C HIS A 330 20.95 -12.30 16.01
N ASP A 331 22.24 -12.02 15.77
CA ASP A 331 23.24 -11.75 16.80
C ASP A 331 22.93 -10.44 17.53
N ASP A 332 22.59 -9.40 16.76
CA ASP A 332 22.28 -8.07 17.31
C ASP A 332 20.81 -7.91 17.72
N LYS A 333 19.96 -8.90 17.43
CA LYS A 333 18.50 -8.86 17.62
C LYS A 333 17.87 -7.57 17.08
N GLY A 334 18.20 -7.23 15.84
CA GLY A 334 17.77 -5.99 15.22
C GLY A 334 17.98 -5.97 13.71
N PHE A 335 17.61 -4.86 13.09
CA PHE A 335 17.71 -4.67 11.65
C PHE A 335 18.89 -3.76 11.31
N LEU A 336 19.91 -4.31 10.65
CA LEU A 336 21.05 -3.57 10.13
C LEU A 336 20.61 -2.70 8.96
N VAL A 337 20.96 -1.41 9.00
CA VAL A 337 20.66 -0.47 7.93
C VAL A 337 21.75 -0.51 6.85
N GLY A 338 21.33 -0.55 5.59
CA GLY A 338 22.24 -0.51 4.46
C GLY A 338 21.72 0.31 3.29
N THR A 339 22.60 0.45 2.31
CA THR A 339 22.31 1.07 1.02
C THR A 339 22.22 0.01 -0.04
N VAL A 340 21.59 0.37 -1.15
CA VAL A 340 21.49 -0.51 -2.31
C VAL A 340 22.20 0.15 -3.46
N ASP A 341 23.25 -0.52 -3.94
CA ASP A 341 24.02 -0.11 -5.11
C ASP A 341 24.10 -1.27 -6.11
N ASN A 342 23.79 -1.00 -7.38
CA ASN A 342 23.72 -2.02 -8.44
C ASN A 342 22.96 -3.29 -7.99
N ASP A 343 21.80 -3.08 -7.37
CA ASP A 343 20.92 -4.12 -6.81
C ASP A 343 21.55 -5.01 -5.74
N THR A 344 22.72 -4.63 -5.25
CA THR A 344 23.41 -5.28 -4.13
C THR A 344 23.18 -4.44 -2.87
N TRP A 345 22.73 -5.09 -1.81
CA TRP A 345 22.65 -4.45 -0.51
C TRP A 345 24.02 -4.45 0.17
N VAL A 346 24.42 -3.31 0.70
CA VAL A 346 25.67 -3.12 1.44
C VAL A 346 25.34 -2.43 2.75
N ALA A 347 25.82 -2.98 3.87
CA ALA A 347 25.67 -2.35 5.18
C ALA A 347 26.33 -0.96 5.18
N LYS A 348 25.59 0.07 5.58
CA LYS A 348 26.08 1.47 5.57
C LYS A 348 27.01 1.73 6.75
N ASN A 349 26.61 1.22 7.91
CA ASN A 349 27.38 1.22 9.15
C ASN A 349 26.94 0.01 9.98
N PRO A 350 27.83 -0.95 10.31
CA PRO A 350 27.48 -2.13 11.11
C PRO A 350 26.86 -1.80 12.47
N LYS A 351 27.04 -0.57 12.97
CA LYS A 351 26.47 -0.11 14.25
C LYS A 351 25.08 0.53 14.13
N GLU A 352 24.61 0.84 12.92
CA GLU A 352 23.29 1.42 12.71
C GLU A 352 22.24 0.29 12.70
N ILE A 353 21.75 -0.03 13.90
CA ILE A 353 20.79 -1.10 14.15
C ILE A 353 19.45 -0.49 14.58
N ILE A 354 18.37 -0.86 13.90
CA ILE A 354 17.01 -0.62 14.36
C ILE A 354 16.65 -1.76 15.31
N PRO A 355 16.37 -1.49 16.60
CA PRO A 355 16.11 -2.56 17.56
C PRO A 355 14.79 -3.26 17.25
N ASP A 356 14.78 -4.58 17.33
CA ASP A 356 13.59 -5.40 17.13
C ASP A 356 12.86 -5.62 18.47
N ARG A 357 12.22 -4.57 18.96
CA ARG A 357 11.49 -4.60 20.22
C ARG A 357 10.24 -3.73 20.17
N PRO A 358 9.21 -4.04 20.97
CA PRO A 358 8.09 -3.13 21.20
C PRO A 358 8.60 -1.76 21.69
N VAL A 359 7.86 -0.70 21.35
CA VAL A 359 8.19 0.69 21.75
C VAL A 359 7.26 1.20 22.83
#